data_AF-A0A920LIN0-F1
#
_entry.id   AF-A0A920LIN0-F1
#
_cell.length_a   1.000
_cell.length_b   1.000
_cell.length_c   1.000
_cell.angle_alpha   90.00
_cell.angle_beta   90.00
_cell.angle_gamma   90.00
#
_symmetry.space_group_name_H-M   'P 1'
#
loop_
_entity.id
_entity.type
_entity.pdbx_description
1 polymer ?
#
loop_
_entity_poly.entity_id
_entity_poly.type
_entity_poly.pdbx_seq_one_letter_code
_entity_poly.pdbx_strand_id
1 'polypeptide(L)'
;MRLLSKTLIYFFLISVIQLNAQDYQTRQKKLEAQKISLKKEISQINILIADSKKRSKNLANDLEDLQLKISARDKLININNSQLNNLTSIINNQNDRIADLESDLINLKSEYEKIIYNSYKKRSTQMKLMFLFASENINQAFKRFQYFKQYSKYRKKQADRIVKVQNEIEDTVDSLVIRKNQKQKIIEENEAIKQSLSKEKKATR
;
A
#
# COMPACT_ATOMS: atom_id res chain seq x y z
N MET A 1 -1.60 -37.04 -2.16
CA MET A 1 -2.67 -36.07 -1.79
C MET A 1 -2.30 -35.04 -0.71
N ARG A 2 -1.30 -35.26 0.18
CA ARG A 2 -0.95 -34.29 1.25
C ARG A 2 -0.17 -33.03 0.81
N LEU A 3 0.41 -33.04 -0.39
CA LEU A 3 1.13 -31.88 -0.95
C LEU A 3 0.19 -30.91 -1.69
N LEU A 4 -0.86 -31.44 -2.32
CA LEU A 4 -1.89 -30.65 -3.01
C LEU A 4 -2.70 -29.79 -2.02
N SER A 5 -2.95 -30.28 -0.80
CA SER A 5 -3.64 -29.50 0.24
C SER A 5 -2.81 -28.32 0.76
N LYS A 6 -1.47 -28.47 0.87
CA LYS A 6 -0.57 -27.39 1.32
C LYS A 6 -0.41 -26.28 0.27
N THR A 7 -0.40 -26.64 -1.02
CA THR A 7 -0.41 -25.65 -2.10
C THR A 7 -1.74 -24.90 -2.22
N LEU A 8 -2.86 -25.57 -1.93
CA LEU A 8 -4.18 -24.95 -1.86
C LEU A 8 -4.29 -23.94 -0.70
N ILE A 9 -3.72 -24.25 0.47
CA ILE A 9 -3.68 -23.33 1.62
C ILE A 9 -2.86 -22.08 1.31
N TYR A 10 -1.71 -22.21 0.64
CA TYR A 10 -0.88 -21.06 0.26
C TYR A 10 -1.58 -20.19 -0.80
N PHE A 11 -2.33 -20.81 -1.72
CA PHE A 11 -3.15 -20.09 -2.71
C PHE A 11 -4.34 -19.36 -2.05
N PHE A 12 -4.95 -19.96 -1.03
CA PHE A 12 -6.03 -19.35 -0.24
C PHE A 12 -5.53 -18.19 0.64
N LEU A 13 -4.32 -18.28 1.21
CA LEU A 13 -3.71 -17.18 1.95
C LEU A 13 -3.36 -15.99 1.05
N ILE A 14 -2.88 -16.24 -0.17
CA ILE A 14 -2.58 -15.18 -1.14
C ILE A 14 -3.87 -14.51 -1.67
N SER A 15 -4.98 -15.24 -1.84
CA SER A 15 -6.22 -14.65 -2.34
C SER A 15 -6.94 -13.77 -1.30
N VAL A 16 -6.89 -14.12 -0.02
CA VAL A 16 -7.55 -13.36 1.06
C VAL A 16 -6.83 -12.02 1.31
N ILE A 17 -5.52 -11.94 1.12
CA ILE A 17 -4.75 -10.69 1.29
C ILE A 17 -5.09 -9.66 0.19
N GLN A 18 -5.37 -10.11 -1.05
CA GLN A 18 -5.68 -9.18 -2.16
C GLN A 18 -7.08 -8.56 -2.06
N LEU A 19 -8.03 -9.19 -1.38
CA LEU A 19 -9.41 -8.68 -1.28
C LEU A 19 -9.52 -7.42 -0.42
N ASN A 20 -8.67 -7.26 0.61
CA ASN A 20 -8.74 -6.11 1.51
C ASN A 20 -8.11 -4.84 0.89
N ALA A 21 -7.04 -4.97 0.10
CA ALA A 21 -6.33 -3.82 -0.46
C ALA A 21 -7.14 -3.08 -1.55
N GLN A 22 -7.94 -3.82 -2.35
CA GLN A 22 -8.80 -3.22 -3.38
C GLN A 22 -9.93 -2.38 -2.78
N ASP A 23 -10.45 -2.75 -1.61
CA ASP A 23 -11.57 -2.05 -0.98
C ASP A 23 -11.15 -0.67 -0.47
N TYR A 24 -9.99 -0.55 0.20
CA TYR A 24 -9.51 0.73 0.71
C TYR A 24 -9.21 1.76 -0.39
N GLN A 25 -8.59 1.35 -1.49
CA GLN A 25 -8.26 2.25 -2.59
C GLN A 25 -9.53 2.71 -3.33
N THR A 26 -10.49 1.80 -3.51
CA THR A 26 -11.80 2.12 -4.10
C THR A 26 -12.58 3.08 -3.22
N ARG A 27 -12.58 2.84 -1.90
CA ARG A 27 -13.17 3.74 -0.90
C ARG A 27 -12.52 5.12 -0.94
N GLN A 28 -11.19 5.21 -1.04
CA GLN A 28 -10.49 6.49 -1.14
C GLN A 28 -10.92 7.28 -2.38
N LYS A 29 -11.00 6.61 -3.54
CA LYS A 29 -11.46 7.23 -4.79
C LYS A 29 -12.90 7.73 -4.69
N LYS A 30 -13.79 6.94 -4.07
CA LYS A 30 -15.19 7.33 -3.85
C LYS A 30 -15.29 8.57 -2.95
N LEU A 31 -14.53 8.60 -1.86
CA LEU A 31 -14.49 9.75 -0.96
C LEU A 31 -13.94 11.00 -1.67
N GLU A 32 -12.94 10.86 -2.53
CA GLU A 32 -12.41 11.97 -3.32
C GLU A 32 -13.45 12.51 -4.32
N ALA A 33 -14.19 11.63 -5.00
CA ALA A 33 -15.28 12.04 -5.88
C ALA A 33 -16.37 12.80 -5.11
N GLN A 34 -16.76 12.31 -3.93
CA GLN A 34 -17.72 12.99 -3.04
C GLN A 34 -17.21 14.35 -2.56
N LYS A 35 -15.91 14.45 -2.26
CA LYS A 35 -15.25 15.71 -1.89
C LYS A 35 -15.32 16.72 -3.02
N ILE A 36 -15.03 16.31 -4.25
CA ILE A 36 -15.07 17.17 -5.44
C ILE A 36 -16.51 17.67 -5.69
N SER A 37 -17.50 16.77 -5.64
CA SER A 37 -18.91 17.18 -5.83
C SER A 37 -19.37 18.15 -4.75
N LEU A 38 -18.99 17.91 -3.49
CA LEU A 38 -19.37 18.79 -2.38
C LEU A 38 -18.66 20.15 -2.45
N LYS A 39 -17.39 20.21 -2.88
CA LYS A 39 -16.70 21.48 -3.14
C LYS A 39 -17.43 22.31 -4.22
N LYS A 40 -17.95 21.65 -5.27
CA LYS A 40 -18.74 22.31 -6.31
C LYS A 40 -20.07 22.84 -5.76
N GLU A 41 -20.78 22.04 -4.95
CA GLU A 41 -22.00 22.45 -4.27
C GLU A 41 -21.76 23.67 -3.36
N ILE A 42 -20.69 23.67 -2.57
CA ILE A 42 -20.28 24.81 -1.73
C ILE A 42 -20.03 26.06 -2.58
N SER A 43 -19.38 25.91 -3.73
CA SER A 43 -19.16 27.04 -4.65
C SER A 43 -20.46 27.62 -5.19
N GLN A 44 -21.42 26.76 -5.55
CA GLN A 44 -22.74 27.19 -6.03
C GLN A 44 -23.53 27.89 -4.93
N ILE A 45 -23.53 27.33 -3.72
CA ILE A 45 -24.13 27.98 -2.54
C ILE A 45 -23.53 29.38 -2.34
N ASN A 46 -22.20 29.53 -2.38
CA ASN A 46 -21.58 30.84 -2.21
C ASN A 46 -22.01 31.87 -3.27
N ILE A 47 -22.22 31.46 -4.52
CA ILE A 47 -22.73 32.34 -5.58
C ILE A 47 -24.18 32.76 -5.28
N LEU A 48 -25.03 31.80 -4.90
CA LEU A 48 -26.43 32.07 -4.56
C LEU A 48 -26.56 33.03 -3.37
N ILE A 49 -25.74 32.84 -2.33
CA ILE A 49 -25.68 33.74 -1.17
C ILE A 49 -25.26 35.16 -1.61
N ALA A 50 -24.26 35.27 -2.48
CA ALA A 50 -23.80 36.57 -2.96
C ALA A 50 -24.88 37.30 -3.79
N ASP A 51 -25.64 36.57 -4.61
CA ASP A 51 -26.75 37.13 -5.40
C ASP A 51 -27.96 37.47 -4.52
N SER A 52 -28.29 36.63 -3.54
CA SER A 52 -29.34 36.86 -2.54
C SER A 52 -29.08 38.17 -1.80
N LYS A 53 -27.85 38.38 -1.29
CA LYS A 53 -27.44 39.61 -0.60
C LYS A 53 -27.51 40.88 -1.47
N LYS A 54 -27.30 40.76 -2.78
CA LYS A 54 -27.46 41.89 -3.71
C LYS A 54 -28.93 42.25 -3.93
N ARG A 55 -29.82 41.25 -3.91
CA ARG A 55 -31.26 41.41 -4.22
C ARG A 55 -32.12 41.73 -3.00
N SER A 56 -31.71 41.30 -1.80
CA SER A 56 -32.48 41.39 -0.55
C SER A 56 -31.56 41.69 0.63
N LYS A 57 -31.98 42.59 1.53
CA LYS A 57 -31.35 42.83 2.85
C LYS A 57 -32.24 42.28 3.97
N ASN A 58 -32.65 41.02 3.86
CA ASN A 58 -33.48 40.36 4.87
C ASN A 58 -32.63 39.46 5.78
N LEU A 59 -32.69 39.72 7.09
CA LEU A 59 -31.99 38.96 8.13
C LEU A 59 -32.37 37.48 8.14
N ALA A 60 -33.62 37.14 7.81
CA ALA A 60 -34.08 35.74 7.75
C ALA A 60 -33.37 34.95 6.64
N ASN A 61 -33.22 35.55 5.45
CA ASN A 61 -32.53 34.94 4.32
C ASN A 61 -31.02 34.78 4.61
N ASP A 62 -30.40 35.77 5.25
CA ASP A 62 -28.99 35.70 5.64
C ASP A 62 -28.72 34.57 6.64
N LEU A 63 -29.68 34.29 7.54
CA LEU A 63 -29.57 33.22 8.53
C LEU A 63 -29.73 31.83 7.88
N GLU A 64 -30.66 31.68 6.93
CA GLU A 64 -30.84 30.45 6.15
C GLU A 64 -29.60 30.14 5.29
N ASP A 65 -29.09 31.15 4.58
CA ASP A 65 -27.86 31.08 3.78
C ASP A 65 -26.64 30.65 4.62
N LEU A 66 -26.52 31.18 5.85
CA LEU A 66 -25.45 30.81 6.78
C LEU A 66 -25.59 29.37 7.29
N GLN A 67 -26.81 28.91 7.59
CA GLN A 67 -27.07 27.54 8.00
C GLN A 67 -26.73 26.53 6.88
N LEU A 68 -27.09 26.84 5.63
CA LEU A 68 -26.73 26.02 4.47
C LEU A 68 -25.21 25.90 4.31
N LYS A 69 -24.49 27.01 4.46
CA LYS A 69 -23.02 27.03 4.39
C LYS A 69 -22.37 26.21 5.51
N ILE A 70 -22.88 26.34 6.74
CA ILE A 70 -22.43 25.55 7.91
C ILE A 70 -22.64 24.06 7.65
N SER A 71 -23.83 23.67 7.18
CA SER A 71 -24.17 22.27 6.87
C SER A 71 -23.24 21.67 5.81
N ALA A 72 -22.99 22.41 4.71
CA ALA A 72 -22.09 21.95 3.66
C ALA A 72 -20.63 21.79 4.15
N ARG A 73 -20.16 22.67 5.05
CA ARG A 73 -18.84 22.55 5.68
C ARG A 73 -18.75 21.39 6.66
N ASP A 74 -19.78 21.17 7.48
CA ASP A 74 -19.85 20.00 8.38
C ASP A 74 -19.80 18.68 7.57
N LYS A 75 -20.50 18.60 6.43
CA LYS A 75 -20.38 17.46 5.50
C LYS A 75 -18.95 17.29 4.96
N LEU A 76 -18.28 18.38 4.60
CA LEU A 76 -16.91 18.34 4.07
C LEU A 76 -15.91 17.85 5.12
N ILE A 77 -16.05 18.30 6.37
CA ILE A 77 -15.26 17.82 7.51
C ILE A 77 -15.46 16.31 7.68
N ASN A 78 -16.70 15.82 7.60
CA ASN A 78 -17.00 14.40 7.76
C ASN A 78 -16.39 13.53 6.65
N ILE A 79 -16.41 14.01 5.40
CA ILE A 79 -15.72 13.36 4.27
C ILE A 79 -14.21 13.34 4.52
N ASN A 80 -13.61 14.47 4.89
CA ASN A 80 -12.18 14.54 5.20
C ASN A 80 -11.79 13.59 6.35
N ASN A 81 -12.58 13.53 7.43
CA ASN A 81 -12.34 12.59 8.53
C ASN A 81 -12.40 11.13 8.05
N SER A 82 -13.35 10.81 7.17
CA SER A 82 -13.46 9.48 6.57
C SER A 82 -12.24 9.14 5.70
N GLN A 83 -11.73 10.10 4.92
CA GLN A 83 -10.49 9.95 4.14
C GLN A 83 -9.27 9.75 5.05
N LEU A 84 -9.17 10.49 6.15
CA LEU A 84 -8.07 10.36 7.11
C LEU A 84 -8.06 8.99 7.79
N ASN A 85 -9.24 8.48 8.18
CA ASN A 85 -9.37 7.15 8.76
C ASN A 85 -8.97 6.07 7.74
N ASN A 86 -9.46 6.18 6.50
CA ASN A 86 -9.12 5.25 5.43
C ASN A 86 -7.61 5.24 5.11
N LEU A 87 -7.00 6.43 4.99
CA LEU A 87 -5.55 6.56 4.79
C LEU A 87 -4.76 6.00 5.96
N THR A 88 -5.25 6.15 7.20
CA THR A 88 -4.60 5.58 8.38
C THR A 88 -4.59 4.05 8.32
N SER A 89 -5.72 3.43 7.97
CA SER A 89 -5.77 1.97 7.75
C SER A 89 -4.81 1.51 6.66
N ILE A 90 -4.76 2.22 5.53
CA ILE A 90 -3.83 1.88 4.44
C ILE A 90 -2.37 1.99 4.89
N ILE A 91 -2.01 3.07 5.59
CA ILE A 91 -0.66 3.29 6.12
C ILE A 91 -0.26 2.17 7.08
N ASN A 92 -1.15 1.77 7.98
CA ASN A 92 -0.88 0.68 8.92
C ASN A 92 -0.64 -0.64 8.18
N ASN A 93 -1.54 -1.00 7.25
CA ASN A 93 -1.38 -2.21 6.43
C ASN A 93 -0.08 -2.21 5.62
N GLN A 94 0.37 -1.05 5.11
CA GLN A 94 1.64 -0.93 4.42
C GLN A 94 2.85 -1.09 5.34
N ASN A 95 2.81 -0.54 6.56
CA ASN A 95 3.86 -0.75 7.56
C ASN A 95 3.98 -2.24 7.93
N ASP A 96 2.85 -2.91 8.16
CA ASP A 96 2.82 -4.34 8.47
C ASP A 96 3.40 -5.15 7.30
N ARG A 97 3.03 -4.80 6.07
CA ARG A 97 3.57 -5.44 4.87
C ARG A 97 5.09 -5.24 4.73
N ILE A 98 5.60 -4.05 5.05
CA ILE A 98 7.05 -3.79 5.05
C ILE A 98 7.74 -4.68 6.08
N ALA A 99 7.21 -4.77 7.30
CA ALA A 99 7.78 -5.62 8.35
C ALA A 99 7.82 -7.11 7.94
N ASP A 100 6.74 -7.60 7.32
CA ASP A 100 6.70 -8.96 6.77
C ASP A 100 7.77 -9.18 5.68
N LEU A 101 7.88 -8.25 4.74
CA LEU A 101 8.87 -8.33 3.66
C LEU A 101 10.31 -8.26 4.18
N GLU A 102 10.58 -7.45 5.20
CA GLU A 102 11.89 -7.36 5.85
C GLU A 102 12.26 -8.68 6.54
N SER A 103 11.29 -9.30 7.24
CA SER A 103 11.46 -10.63 7.83
C SER A 103 11.76 -11.70 6.78
N ASP A 104 10.98 -11.71 5.68
CA ASP A 104 11.20 -12.60 4.55
C ASP A 104 12.58 -12.38 3.92
N LEU A 105 13.03 -11.13 3.79
CA LEU A 105 14.34 -10.79 3.24
C LEU A 105 15.47 -11.31 4.12
N ILE A 106 15.36 -11.20 5.44
CA ILE A 106 16.34 -11.73 6.40
C ILE A 106 16.45 -13.25 6.23
N ASN A 107 15.31 -13.95 6.17
CA ASN A 107 15.27 -15.39 6.00
C ASN A 107 15.90 -15.82 4.66
N LEU A 108 15.53 -15.16 3.56
CA LEU A 108 16.09 -15.44 2.24
C LEU A 108 17.61 -15.22 2.20
N LYS A 109 18.11 -14.14 2.82
CA LYS A 109 19.55 -13.86 2.91
C LYS A 109 20.28 -14.94 3.72
N SER A 110 19.73 -15.37 4.86
CA SER A 110 20.29 -16.45 5.69
C SER A 110 20.36 -17.79 4.93
N GLU A 111 19.30 -18.15 4.20
CA GLU A 111 19.31 -19.35 3.35
C GLU A 111 20.34 -19.24 2.22
N TYR A 112 20.41 -18.07 1.58
CA TYR A 112 21.34 -17.82 0.50
C TYR A 112 22.79 -17.88 0.96
N GLU A 113 23.10 -17.36 2.15
CA GLU A 113 24.42 -17.45 2.77
C GLU A 113 24.87 -18.91 2.89
N LYS A 114 23.99 -19.81 3.38
CA LYS A 114 24.27 -21.26 3.47
C LYS A 114 24.56 -21.86 2.09
N ILE A 115 23.85 -21.44 1.05
CA ILE A 115 24.09 -21.88 -0.33
C ILE A 115 25.47 -21.41 -0.80
N ILE A 116 25.83 -20.15 -0.55
CA ILE A 116 27.11 -19.58 -0.95
C ILE A 116 28.27 -20.24 -0.21
N TYR A 117 28.17 -20.40 1.11
CA TYR A 117 29.18 -21.07 1.92
C TYR A 117 29.44 -22.52 1.45
N ASN A 118 28.38 -23.28 1.21
CA ASN A 118 28.49 -24.64 0.69
C ASN A 118 29.02 -24.69 -0.74
N SER A 119 28.62 -23.73 -1.59
CA SER A 119 29.16 -23.56 -2.95
C SER A 119 30.67 -23.29 -2.91
N TYR A 120 31.10 -22.45 -1.98
CA TYR A 120 32.50 -22.05 -1.80
C TYR A 120 33.36 -23.24 -1.40
N LYS A 121 32.94 -24.04 -0.41
CA LYS A 121 33.65 -25.27 0.00
C LYS A 121 33.82 -26.27 -1.14
N LYS A 122 32.88 -26.32 -2.08
CA LYS A 122 32.84 -27.28 -3.20
C LYS A 122 33.20 -26.65 -4.55
N ARG A 123 33.83 -25.45 -4.55
CA ARG A 123 33.96 -24.61 -5.75
C ARG A 123 34.97 -25.13 -6.78
N SER A 124 35.99 -25.85 -6.33
CA SER A 124 37.11 -26.29 -7.16
C SER A 124 36.62 -27.07 -8.38
N THR A 125 37.00 -26.61 -9.58
CA THR A 125 36.71 -27.30 -10.85
C THR A 125 37.28 -28.71 -10.83
N GLN A 126 38.45 -28.89 -10.22
CA GLN A 126 39.06 -30.21 -10.00
C GLN A 126 38.20 -31.11 -9.13
N MET A 127 37.65 -30.60 -8.02
CA MET A 127 36.74 -31.39 -7.16
C MET A 127 35.43 -31.76 -7.86
N LYS A 128 34.89 -30.88 -8.70
CA LYS A 128 33.68 -31.16 -9.49
C LYS A 128 33.94 -32.23 -10.55
N LEU A 129 35.05 -32.12 -11.28
CA LEU A 129 35.46 -33.13 -12.26
C LEU A 129 35.75 -34.47 -11.60
N MET A 130 36.46 -34.47 -10.47
CA MET A 130 36.73 -35.69 -9.68
C MET A 130 35.44 -36.34 -9.18
N PHE A 131 34.43 -35.56 -8.77
CA PHE A 131 33.11 -36.08 -8.41
C PHE A 131 32.35 -36.70 -9.60
N LEU A 132 32.50 -36.15 -10.80
CA LEU A 132 31.91 -36.73 -12.02
C LEU A 132 32.64 -37.98 -12.49
N PHE A 133 33.98 -38.00 -12.40
CA PHE A 133 34.82 -39.13 -12.83
C PHE A 133 34.82 -40.29 -11.82
N ALA A 134 34.53 -40.03 -10.55
CA ALA A 134 34.27 -41.07 -9.55
C ALA A 134 32.88 -41.74 -9.72
N SER A 135 32.34 -41.76 -10.94
CA SER A 135 31.07 -42.41 -11.25
C SER A 135 31.29 -43.82 -11.77
N GLU A 136 30.45 -44.75 -11.31
CA GLU A 136 30.48 -46.17 -11.71
C GLU A 136 30.08 -46.37 -13.18
N ASN A 137 29.28 -45.45 -13.75
CA ASN A 137 28.85 -45.48 -15.14
C ASN A 137 28.40 -44.11 -15.65
N ILE A 138 28.22 -44.01 -16.97
CA ILE A 138 27.82 -42.79 -17.68
C ILE A 138 26.48 -42.25 -17.19
N ASN A 139 25.50 -43.12 -16.91
CA ASN A 139 24.19 -42.71 -16.40
C ASN A 139 24.30 -42.01 -15.03
N GLN A 140 25.16 -42.51 -14.15
CA GLN A 140 25.42 -41.90 -12.85
C GLN A 140 26.14 -40.55 -13.00
N ALA A 141 27.13 -40.47 -13.89
CA ALA A 141 27.83 -39.22 -14.20
C ALA A 141 26.88 -38.15 -14.76
N PHE A 142 25.97 -38.54 -15.65
CA PHE A 142 24.94 -37.64 -16.19
C PHE A 142 23.99 -37.11 -15.11
N LYS A 143 23.53 -37.96 -14.19
CA LYS A 143 22.71 -37.52 -13.04
C LYS A 143 23.46 -36.53 -12.14
N ARG A 144 24.74 -36.78 -11.84
CA ARG A 144 25.59 -35.87 -11.05
C ARG A 144 25.81 -34.53 -11.76
N PHE A 145 25.99 -34.54 -13.08
CA PHE A 145 26.08 -33.32 -13.89
C PHE A 145 24.78 -32.50 -13.84
N GLN A 146 23.64 -33.17 -14.03
CA GLN A 146 22.32 -32.52 -13.96
C GLN A 146 22.04 -31.94 -12.57
N TYR A 147 22.53 -32.57 -11.50
CA TYR A 147 22.47 -32.02 -10.15
C TYR A 147 23.21 -30.66 -10.05
N PHE A 148 24.43 -30.54 -10.58
CA PHE A 148 25.16 -29.27 -10.57
C PHE A 148 24.43 -28.16 -11.34
N LYS A 149 23.82 -28.51 -12.48
CA LYS A 149 23.00 -27.58 -13.27
C LYS A 149 21.79 -27.08 -12.46
N GLN A 150 21.07 -27.99 -11.83
CA GLN A 150 19.91 -27.67 -10.98
C GLN A 150 20.31 -26.81 -9.78
N TYR A 151 21.41 -27.15 -9.12
CA TYR A 151 21.92 -26.39 -7.98
C TYR A 151 22.31 -24.95 -8.38
N SER A 152 22.99 -24.78 -9.51
CA SER A 152 23.34 -23.45 -10.04
C SER A 152 22.09 -22.63 -10.38
N LYS A 153 21.08 -23.26 -10.97
CA LYS A 153 19.78 -22.63 -11.27
C LYS A 153 19.04 -22.22 -9.99
N TYR A 154 19.03 -23.09 -8.97
CA TYR A 154 18.40 -22.80 -7.68
C TYR A 154 19.08 -21.62 -6.97
N ARG A 155 20.42 -21.60 -6.94
CA ARG A 155 21.18 -20.45 -6.41
C ARG A 155 20.82 -19.15 -7.11
N LYS A 156 20.79 -19.14 -8.45
CA LYS A 156 20.39 -17.95 -9.21
C LYS A 156 18.96 -17.50 -8.82
N LYS A 157 18.02 -18.45 -8.80
CA LYS A 157 16.62 -18.16 -8.44
C LYS A 157 16.47 -17.59 -7.02
N GLN A 158 17.26 -18.04 -6.04
CA GLN A 158 17.24 -17.47 -4.69
C GLN A 158 17.79 -16.03 -4.68
N ALA A 159 18.87 -15.75 -5.44
CA ALA A 159 19.37 -14.38 -5.59
C ALA A 159 18.33 -13.46 -6.24
N ASP A 160 17.69 -13.91 -7.33
CA ASP A 160 16.64 -13.16 -8.02
C ASP A 160 15.45 -12.87 -7.08
N ARG A 161 15.11 -13.81 -6.19
CA ARG A 161 14.07 -13.61 -5.16
C ARG A 161 14.45 -12.54 -4.14
N ILE A 162 15.69 -12.54 -3.66
CA ILE A 162 16.20 -11.51 -2.74
C ILE A 162 16.04 -10.13 -3.37
N VAL A 163 16.54 -9.96 -4.61
CA VAL A 163 16.42 -8.68 -5.34
C VAL A 163 14.96 -8.29 -5.50
N LYS A 164 14.08 -9.22 -5.87
CA LYS A 164 12.66 -8.94 -6.02
C LYS A 164 12.02 -8.43 -4.72
N VAL A 165 12.31 -9.08 -3.58
CA VAL A 165 11.78 -8.65 -2.27
C VAL A 165 12.34 -7.30 -1.87
N GLN A 166 13.62 -7.01 -2.15
CA GLN A 166 14.20 -5.68 -1.90
C GLN A 166 13.48 -4.59 -2.69
N ASN A 167 13.23 -4.82 -3.98
CA ASN A 167 12.49 -3.87 -4.81
C ASN A 167 11.05 -3.70 -4.31
N GLU A 168 10.39 -4.78 -3.87
CA GLU A 168 9.03 -4.69 -3.32
C GLU A 168 8.97 -3.86 -2.03
N ILE A 169 10.00 -3.95 -1.18
CA ILE A 169 10.15 -3.08 0.01
C ILE A 169 10.30 -1.62 -0.43
N GLU A 170 11.20 -1.33 -1.37
CA GLU A 170 11.44 0.02 -1.88
C GLU A 170 10.15 0.64 -2.46
N ASP A 171 9.47 -0.07 -3.35
CA ASP A 171 8.20 0.35 -3.94
C ASP A 171 7.12 0.61 -2.87
N THR A 172 7.09 -0.22 -1.82
CA THR A 172 6.11 -0.08 -0.73
C THR A 172 6.43 1.12 0.16
N VAL A 173 7.71 1.39 0.43
CA VAL A 173 8.18 2.56 1.18
C VAL A 173 7.89 3.86 0.43
N ASP A 174 8.16 3.91 -0.87
CA ASP A 174 7.84 5.07 -1.70
C ASP A 174 6.34 5.36 -1.71
N SER A 175 5.52 4.32 -1.88
CA SER A 175 4.07 4.43 -1.77
C SER A 175 3.62 4.95 -0.40
N LEU A 176 4.24 4.47 0.68
CA LEU A 176 3.93 4.87 2.05
C LEU A 176 4.21 6.36 2.28
N VAL A 177 5.34 6.88 1.77
CA VAL A 177 5.69 8.31 1.84
C VAL A 177 4.62 9.16 1.15
N ILE A 178 4.19 8.76 -0.05
CA ILE A 178 3.13 9.46 -0.79
C ILE A 178 1.83 9.53 0.04
N ARG A 179 1.43 8.42 0.67
CA ARG A 179 0.21 8.38 1.49
C ARG A 179 0.30 9.20 2.77
N LYS A 180 1.47 9.23 3.43
CA LYS A 180 1.72 10.10 4.58
C LYS A 180 1.59 11.58 4.21
N ASN A 181 2.15 11.98 3.07
CA ASN A 181 2.03 13.34 2.55
C ASN A 181 0.57 13.71 2.20
N GLN A 182 -0.18 12.78 1.58
CA GLN A 182 -1.61 12.98 1.32
C GLN A 182 -2.41 13.15 2.61
N LYS A 183 -2.15 12.32 3.63
CA LYS A 183 -2.80 12.42 4.94
C LYS A 183 -2.53 13.78 5.57
N GLN A 184 -1.28 14.26 5.54
CA GLN A 184 -0.90 15.56 6.09
C GLN A 184 -1.65 16.71 5.41
N LYS A 185 -1.73 16.73 4.07
CA LYS A 185 -2.50 17.74 3.33
C LYS A 185 -3.98 17.77 3.74
N ILE A 186 -4.61 16.61 3.93
CA ILE A 186 -6.02 16.55 4.35
C ILE A 186 -6.19 17.05 5.79
N ILE A 187 -5.22 16.83 6.68
CA ILE A 187 -5.25 17.39 8.05
C ILE A 187 -5.27 18.92 7.99
N GLU A 188 -4.34 19.52 7.26
CA GLU A 188 -4.23 20.98 7.09
C GLU A 188 -5.51 21.58 6.49
N GLU A 189 -6.05 20.96 5.43
CA GLU A 189 -7.34 21.37 4.85
C GLU A 189 -8.47 21.31 5.87
N ASN A 190 -8.55 20.23 6.65
CA ASN A 190 -9.61 20.01 7.62
C ASN A 190 -9.53 21.00 8.79
N GLU A 191 -8.33 21.36 9.23
CA GLU A 191 -8.10 22.40 10.25
C GLU A 191 -8.54 23.78 9.76
N ALA A 192 -8.18 24.16 8.52
CA ALA A 192 -8.60 25.42 7.92
C ALA A 192 -10.13 25.52 7.80
N ILE A 193 -10.81 24.43 7.42
CA ILE A 193 -12.27 24.37 7.36
C ILE A 193 -12.89 24.53 8.75
N LYS A 194 -12.36 23.83 9.77
CA LYS A 194 -12.84 23.93 11.16
C LYS A 194 -12.70 25.35 11.73
N GLN A 195 -11.58 26.03 11.46
CA GLN A 195 -11.39 27.42 11.88
C GLN A 195 -12.43 28.35 11.23
N SER A 196 -12.66 28.18 9.93
CA SER A 196 -13.63 28.98 9.18
C SER A 196 -15.07 28.73 9.66
N LEU A 197 -15.40 27.47 9.96
CA LEU A 197 -16.68 27.06 10.51
C LEU A 197 -16.93 27.64 11.91
N SER A 198 -15.90 27.66 12.77
CA SER A 198 -16.00 28.26 14.11
C SER A 198 -16.36 29.75 14.03
N LYS A 199 -15.74 30.49 13.10
CA LYS A 199 -16.05 31.91 12.86
C LYS A 199 -17.51 32.10 12.40
N GLU A 200 -17.99 31.24 11.50
CA GLU A 200 -19.38 31.30 11.02
C GLU A 200 -20.40 30.96 12.10
N LYS A 201 -20.16 29.92 12.91
CA LYS A 201 -21.05 29.55 14.04
C LYS A 201 -21.12 30.64 15.10
N LYS A 202 -20.06 31.42 15.31
CA LYS A 202 -20.08 32.59 16.21
C LYS A 202 -20.91 33.75 15.65
N ALA A 203 -20.94 33.93 14.33
CA ALA A 203 -21.74 34.97 13.69
C ALA A 203 -23.25 34.66 13.69
N THR A 204 -23.65 33.40 13.94
CA THR A 204 -25.05 32.98 14.07
C THR A 204 -25.60 33.08 15.50
N ARG A 205 -24.74 33.30 16.51
CA ARG A 205 -25.11 33.45 17.92
C ARG A 205 -25.25 34.91 18.28
#